data_AF-A0A9N9CCV4-F1
#
_entry.id   AF-A0A9N9CCV4-F1
#
_cell.length_a   1.000
_cell.length_b   1.000
_cell.length_c   1.000
_cell.angle_alpha   90.00
_cell.angle_beta   90.00
_cell.angle_gamma   90.00
#
_symmetry.space_group_name_H-M   'P 1'
#
loop_
_entity.id
_entity.type
_entity.pdbx_description
1 polymer ?
#
loop_
_entity_poly.entity_id
_entity_poly.type
_entity_poly.pdbx_seq_one_letter_code
_entity_poly.pdbx_strand_id
1 'polypeptide(L)'
;MPDHWLNTLAPELKVEIILHLSKPTTIAGCSREWYNIVNLPFAKAKWLISRHGKTHALFHAVRMGKPFINPDVVECLFAQGAHISRYFIQRLVLGFGECDRSLIDLKQKYNIGPPDPFPNTLIQDKTCSSWASSLPVDVYFRLLKKGCDRFGEENISVRGNDMEKFYYLSGGPLGTSQSRVEIQKNMDEIKELIGEHKFVPFPPKPGIRNPYLPCDISNGYTDVLKWNIIARPIQFCLELVNLWKENGYHEVVAETNDIVIRGSLLFLYRQEYEEWVPELKQVVEKLSDLQSYGFKLTDKLVGDALRLFENRLDFANIGETLVEAFAIVRKQLKEDILIICLTELLHPKRHVEQYDSLDFIISRVNKPEDKILYAFEKYGYSTNDGVYEYMLEKFGARSRVAMYLYDKPKYTVE
;
A
#
# COMPACT_ATOMS: atom_id res chain seq x y z
N MET A 1 1.57 38.81 -24.84
CA MET A 1 2.27 38.16 -23.73
C MET A 1 1.35 38.08 -22.52
N PRO A 2 0.78 36.92 -22.18
CA PRO A 2 -0.13 36.81 -21.05
C PRO A 2 0.48 35.99 -19.89
N ASP A 3 1.72 36.25 -19.46
CA ASP A 3 2.44 35.32 -18.54
C ASP A 3 3.05 35.99 -17.28
N HIS A 4 2.40 37.01 -16.69
CA HIS A 4 2.95 37.64 -15.47
C HIS A 4 2.01 37.74 -14.26
N TRP A 5 0.71 37.45 -14.40
CA TRP A 5 -0.24 37.64 -13.28
C TRP A 5 0.00 36.66 -12.13
N LEU A 6 0.46 35.43 -12.43
CA LEU A 6 0.81 34.43 -11.40
C LEU A 6 1.97 34.90 -10.52
N ASN A 7 2.92 35.66 -11.09
CA ASN A 7 4.03 36.25 -10.34
C ASN A 7 3.57 37.45 -9.49
N THR A 8 2.46 38.11 -9.84
CA THR A 8 1.92 39.21 -9.02
C THR A 8 1.10 38.77 -7.81
N LEU A 9 0.84 37.46 -7.66
CA LEU A 9 0.10 36.92 -6.53
C LEU A 9 0.86 37.13 -5.20
N ALA A 10 0.09 37.33 -4.12
CA ALA A 10 0.64 37.35 -2.77
C ALA A 10 1.31 36.01 -2.43
N PRO A 11 2.40 35.99 -1.63
CA PRO A 11 3.12 34.77 -1.26
C PRO A 11 2.22 33.67 -0.69
N GLU A 12 1.20 34.03 0.08
CA GLU A 12 0.25 33.10 0.71
C GLU A 12 -0.55 32.33 -0.34
N LEU A 13 -1.01 33.01 -1.40
CA LEU A 13 -1.73 32.38 -2.51
C LEU A 13 -0.81 31.48 -3.32
N LYS A 14 0.46 31.86 -3.48
CA LYS A 14 1.46 31.02 -4.15
C LYS A 14 1.71 29.72 -3.37
N VAL A 15 1.80 29.81 -2.05
CA VAL A 15 1.90 28.63 -1.18
C VAL A 15 0.67 27.75 -1.34
N GLU A 16 -0.54 28.32 -1.37
CA GLU A 16 -1.77 27.55 -1.53
C GLU A 16 -1.80 26.80 -2.87
N ILE A 17 -1.40 27.46 -3.97
CA ILE A 17 -1.25 26.82 -5.29
C ILE A 17 -0.30 25.61 -5.21
N ILE A 18 0.84 25.75 -4.50
CA ILE A 18 1.83 24.68 -4.35
C ILE A 18 1.24 23.45 -3.66
N LEU A 19 0.31 23.61 -2.70
CA LEU A 19 -0.31 22.49 -1.98
C LEU A 19 -1.08 21.54 -2.91
N HIS A 20 -1.63 22.08 -3.99
CA HIS A 20 -2.38 21.30 -4.98
C HIS A 20 -1.47 20.61 -6.01
N LEU A 21 -0.17 20.89 -6.02
CA LEU A 21 0.78 20.29 -6.96
C LEU A 21 1.29 18.93 -6.44
N SER A 22 1.26 17.93 -7.33
CA SER A 22 1.89 16.63 -7.05
C SER A 22 3.41 16.71 -6.96
N LYS A 23 4.03 17.63 -7.71
CA LYS A 23 5.47 17.89 -7.74
C LYS A 23 5.74 19.40 -7.81
N PRO A 24 5.97 20.07 -6.67
CA PRO A 24 6.27 21.52 -6.64
C PRO A 24 7.50 21.95 -7.44
N THR A 25 8.42 21.02 -7.75
CA THR A 25 9.62 21.32 -8.52
C THR A 25 9.33 21.75 -9.96
N THR A 26 8.16 21.39 -10.52
CA THR A 26 7.80 21.81 -11.88
C THR A 26 7.57 23.32 -11.95
N ILE A 27 6.83 23.89 -11.00
CA ILE A 27 6.58 25.34 -10.96
C ILE A 27 7.80 26.13 -10.50
N ALA A 28 8.66 25.53 -9.67
CA ALA A 28 9.94 26.14 -9.27
C ALA A 28 10.85 26.43 -10.47
N GLY A 29 10.74 25.64 -11.56
CA GLY A 29 11.48 25.86 -12.80
C GLY A 29 10.96 27.02 -13.65
N CYS A 30 9.75 27.55 -13.38
CA CYS A 30 9.11 28.57 -14.20
C CYS A 30 9.61 29.99 -13.93
N SER A 31 9.96 30.33 -12.69
CA SER A 31 10.53 31.64 -12.34
C SER A 31 11.35 31.59 -11.06
N ARG A 32 12.27 32.55 -10.89
CA ARG A 32 13.06 32.70 -9.65
C ARG A 32 12.16 32.96 -8.43
N GLU A 33 11.03 33.60 -8.63
CA GLU A 33 10.08 33.87 -7.56
C GLU A 33 9.40 32.59 -7.08
N TRP A 34 8.89 31.76 -8.00
CA TRP A 34 8.35 30.45 -7.66
C TRP A 34 9.40 29.52 -7.07
N TYR A 35 10.64 29.56 -7.56
CA TYR A 35 11.76 28.85 -6.96
C TYR A 35 11.95 29.24 -5.49
N ASN A 36 11.91 30.54 -5.17
CA ASN A 36 12.06 31.01 -3.79
C ASN A 36 10.90 30.53 -2.91
N ILE A 37 9.65 30.65 -3.38
CA ILE A 37 8.46 30.24 -2.61
C ILE A 37 8.48 28.73 -2.36
N VAL A 38 8.76 27.90 -3.36
CA VAL A 38 8.83 26.43 -3.22
C VAL A 38 9.93 26.02 -2.23
N ASN A 39 11.00 26.81 -2.12
CA ASN A 39 12.11 26.53 -1.21
C ASN A 39 11.94 27.10 0.20
N LEU A 40 10.88 27.87 0.47
CA LEU A 40 10.59 28.35 1.83
C LEU A 40 10.38 27.16 2.78
N PRO A 41 11.03 27.12 3.95
CA PRO A 41 10.86 26.04 4.91
C PRO A 41 9.40 25.79 5.30
N PHE A 42 8.65 26.88 5.52
CA PHE A 42 7.23 26.83 5.82
C PHE A 42 6.41 26.20 4.70
N ALA A 43 6.67 26.58 3.43
CA ALA A 43 5.95 26.04 2.28
C ALA A 43 6.23 24.54 2.07
N LYS A 44 7.50 24.11 2.21
CA LYS A 44 7.89 22.69 2.18
C LYS A 44 7.16 21.88 3.25
N ALA A 45 7.14 22.38 4.49
CA ALA A 45 6.48 21.72 5.60
C ALA A 45 4.96 21.65 5.40
N LYS A 46 4.32 22.74 4.95
CA LYS A 46 2.87 22.78 4.67
C LYS A 46 2.49 21.81 3.54
N TRP A 47 3.29 21.78 2.47
CA TRP A 47 3.10 20.83 1.37
C TRP A 47 3.24 19.38 1.81
N LEU A 48 4.26 19.04 2.61
CA LEU A 48 4.42 17.67 3.13
C LEU A 48 3.24 17.22 3.99
N ILE A 49 2.79 18.06 4.91
CA ILE A 49 1.66 17.73 5.79
C ILE A 49 0.36 17.61 4.98
N SER A 50 0.14 18.51 4.03
CA SER A 50 -1.03 18.45 3.14
C SER A 50 -1.02 17.20 2.26
N ARG A 51 0.15 16.77 1.78
CA ARG A 51 0.30 15.66 0.85
C ARG A 51 0.32 14.29 1.51
N HIS A 52 0.93 14.18 2.69
CA HIS A 52 1.25 12.91 3.35
C HIS A 52 0.67 12.78 4.76
N GLY A 53 -0.11 13.77 5.21
CA GLY A 53 -0.62 13.81 6.57
C GLY A 53 0.45 14.16 7.61
N LYS A 54 0.01 14.50 8.81
CA LYS A 54 0.90 14.88 9.93
C LYS A 54 1.80 13.72 10.38
N THR A 55 1.31 12.50 10.21
CA THR A 55 1.90 11.28 10.74
C THR A 55 3.12 10.82 9.94
N HIS A 56 3.07 10.92 8.61
CA HIS A 56 4.18 10.49 7.74
C HIS A 56 5.02 11.65 7.20
N ALA A 57 4.69 12.91 7.50
CA ALA A 57 5.42 14.07 7.01
C ALA A 57 6.93 14.02 7.31
N LEU A 58 7.32 13.64 8.55
CA LEU A 58 8.73 13.52 8.92
C LEU A 58 9.46 12.41 8.14
N PHE A 59 8.81 11.26 7.96
CA PHE A 59 9.34 10.16 7.14
C PHE A 59 9.64 10.63 5.71
N HIS A 60 8.67 11.29 5.07
CA HIS A 60 8.84 11.80 3.72
C HIS A 60 9.90 12.90 3.64
N ALA A 61 9.99 13.79 4.62
CA ALA A 61 11.01 14.83 4.68
C ALA A 61 12.44 14.24 4.72
N VAL A 62 12.67 13.27 5.61
CA VAL A 62 13.98 12.61 5.76
C VAL A 62 14.34 11.82 4.51
N ARG A 63 13.38 11.05 3.96
CA ARG A 63 13.59 10.25 2.75
C ARG A 63 13.95 11.11 1.53
N MET A 64 13.45 12.34 1.45
CA MET A 64 13.81 13.29 0.38
C MET A 64 15.23 13.84 0.51
N GLY A 65 15.84 13.78 1.70
CA GLY A 65 17.24 14.13 1.93
C GLY A 65 17.62 15.57 1.55
N LYS A 66 18.92 15.80 1.32
CA LYS A 66 19.43 17.10 0.85
C LYS A 66 19.10 17.30 -0.65
N PRO A 67 18.79 18.54 -1.09
CA PRO A 67 18.70 19.79 -0.32
C PRO A 67 17.29 20.07 0.23
N PHE A 68 16.39 19.08 0.25
CA PHE A 68 15.01 19.28 0.63
C PHE A 68 14.88 19.63 2.11
N ILE A 69 15.40 18.77 2.99
CA ILE A 69 15.32 18.91 4.45
C ILE A 69 16.53 19.65 5.03
N ASN A 70 16.25 20.58 5.95
CA ASN A 70 17.22 21.31 6.74
C ASN A 70 16.60 21.59 8.14
N PRO A 71 17.36 22.17 9.10
CA PRO A 71 16.83 22.50 10.42
C PRO A 71 15.53 23.31 10.41
N ASP A 72 15.44 24.33 9.57
CA ASP A 72 14.28 25.23 9.53
C ASP A 72 13.02 24.51 9.05
N VAL A 73 13.16 23.58 8.10
CA VAL A 73 12.06 22.73 7.63
C VAL A 73 11.58 21.83 8.76
N VAL A 74 12.49 21.27 9.58
CA VAL A 74 12.14 20.43 10.73
C VAL A 74 11.35 21.24 11.77
N GLU A 75 11.82 22.44 12.12
CA GLU A 75 11.08 23.30 13.06
C GLU A 75 9.71 23.69 12.48
N CYS A 76 9.62 24.01 11.19
CA CYS A 76 8.35 24.31 10.52
C CYS A 76 7.39 23.11 10.52
N LEU A 77 7.89 21.88 10.37
CA LEU A 77 7.09 20.66 10.45
C LEU A 77 6.50 20.49 11.85
N PHE A 78 7.31 20.65 12.89
CA PHE A 78 6.82 20.57 14.27
C PHE A 78 5.85 21.70 14.62
N ALA A 79 6.13 22.93 14.20
CA ALA A 79 5.24 24.08 14.40
C ALA A 79 3.87 23.87 13.73
N GLN A 80 3.81 23.10 12.63
CA GLN A 80 2.57 22.74 11.94
C GLN A 80 1.94 21.43 12.46
N GLY A 81 2.48 20.86 13.53
CA GLY A 81 1.93 19.69 14.21
C GLY A 81 2.27 18.35 13.56
N ALA A 82 3.40 18.25 12.84
CA ALA A 82 3.91 16.95 12.40
C ALA A 82 4.16 16.04 13.62
N HIS A 83 3.74 14.78 13.53
CA HIS A 83 3.90 13.82 14.60
C HIS A 83 5.29 13.18 14.53
N ILE A 84 5.89 12.99 15.70
CA ILE A 84 7.08 12.17 15.89
C ILE A 84 6.64 10.93 16.66
N SER A 85 6.95 9.76 16.10
CA SER A 85 6.69 8.47 16.74
C SER A 85 7.98 7.84 17.24
N ARG A 86 7.89 7.02 18.28
CA ARG A 86 9.06 6.31 18.80
C ARG A 86 9.62 5.35 17.75
N TYR A 87 8.76 4.65 17.02
CA TYR A 87 9.13 3.85 15.85
C TYR A 87 9.95 4.61 14.81
N PHE A 88 9.53 5.83 14.44
CA PHE A 88 10.29 6.63 13.48
C PHE A 88 11.72 6.88 13.96
N ILE A 89 11.91 7.16 15.25
CA ILE A 89 13.25 7.41 15.82
C ILE A 89 14.08 6.12 15.90
N GLN A 90 13.49 5.00 16.32
CA GLN A 90 14.16 3.69 16.28
C GLN A 90 14.67 3.37 14.87
N ARG A 91 13.85 3.63 13.84
CA ARG A 91 14.22 3.42 12.43
C ARG A 91 15.23 4.46 11.92
N LEU A 92 15.17 5.70 12.41
CA LEU A 92 16.10 6.76 12.07
C LEU A 92 17.51 6.43 12.55
N VAL A 93 17.66 5.98 13.81
CA VAL A 93 18.95 5.60 14.40
C VAL A 93 19.58 4.43 13.62
N LEU A 94 18.79 3.43 13.25
CA LEU A 94 19.26 2.31 12.44
C LEU A 94 19.60 2.69 11.00
N GLY A 95 18.97 3.74 10.47
CA GLY A 95 19.09 4.14 9.08
C GLY A 95 20.09 5.26 8.80
N PHE A 96 20.61 5.92 9.84
CA PHE A 96 21.50 7.08 9.70
C PHE A 96 22.96 6.67 9.45
N GLY A 97 23.66 7.46 8.66
CA GLY A 97 25.07 7.26 8.32
C GLY A 97 25.30 6.40 7.08
N GLU A 98 26.52 6.47 6.56
CA GLU A 98 26.98 5.62 5.47
C GLU A 98 27.42 4.26 6.03
N CYS A 99 27.12 3.16 5.35
CA CYS A 99 27.69 1.87 5.75
C CYS A 99 29.05 1.65 5.08
N ASP A 100 29.92 0.94 5.80
CA ASP A 100 31.23 0.55 5.30
C ASP A 100 31.08 -0.52 4.21
N ARG A 101 31.32 -0.12 2.96
CA ARG A 101 31.25 -1.01 1.79
C ARG A 101 32.25 -2.17 1.90
N SER A 102 33.44 -1.92 2.44
CA SER A 102 34.47 -2.95 2.59
C SER A 102 33.99 -4.05 3.54
N LEU A 103 33.32 -3.66 4.63
CA LEU A 103 32.74 -4.61 5.57
C LEU A 103 31.56 -5.41 4.96
N ILE A 104 30.73 -4.77 4.14
CA ILE A 104 29.64 -5.43 3.42
C ILE A 104 30.19 -6.49 2.47
N ASP A 105 31.18 -6.12 1.66
CA ASP A 105 31.83 -7.03 0.70
C ASP A 105 32.47 -8.24 1.43
N LEU A 106 33.10 -8.00 2.59
CA LEU A 106 33.63 -9.07 3.43
C LEU A 106 32.51 -9.98 3.98
N LYS A 107 31.40 -9.44 4.49
CA LYS A 107 30.27 -10.25 4.99
C LYS A 107 29.65 -11.13 3.91
N GLN A 108 29.51 -10.60 2.69
CA GLN A 108 29.04 -11.37 1.54
C GLN A 108 30.04 -12.48 1.16
N LYS A 109 31.33 -12.17 1.14
CA LYS A 109 32.40 -13.12 0.80
C LYS A 109 32.45 -14.33 1.74
N TYR A 110 32.21 -14.13 3.04
CA TYR A 110 32.31 -15.19 4.05
C TYR A 110 30.96 -15.83 4.42
N ASN A 111 29.86 -15.48 3.74
CA ASN A 111 28.52 -16.04 3.94
C ASN A 111 28.03 -16.00 5.41
N ILE A 112 28.51 -15.02 6.19
CA ILE A 112 28.13 -14.82 7.59
C ILE A 112 26.81 -14.03 7.61
N GLY A 113 25.70 -14.69 7.33
CA GLY A 113 24.35 -14.16 7.58
C GLY A 113 23.95 -14.42 9.04
N PRO A 114 23.26 -13.50 9.72
CA PRO A 114 22.73 -13.78 11.06
C PRO A 114 21.62 -14.85 10.98
N PRO A 115 21.53 -15.76 11.96
CA PRO A 115 20.41 -16.67 12.14
C PRO A 115 19.25 -15.91 12.80
N ASP A 116 18.57 -15.03 12.06
CA ASP A 116 17.45 -14.23 12.59
C ASP A 116 16.14 -14.56 11.83
N PRO A 117 15.06 -14.98 12.51
CA PRO A 117 13.74 -15.18 11.89
C PRO A 117 13.13 -13.90 11.30
N PHE A 118 13.62 -12.71 11.69
CA PHE A 118 13.37 -11.46 10.99
C PHE A 118 14.65 -11.04 10.29
N PRO A 119 14.87 -11.44 9.02
CA PRO A 119 16.08 -11.02 8.34
C PRO A 119 16.08 -9.49 8.32
N ASN A 120 17.00 -8.90 9.08
CA ASN A 120 17.55 -7.61 8.76
C ASN A 120 18.25 -7.80 7.41
N THR A 121 17.48 -7.71 6.32
CA THR A 121 17.89 -7.64 4.92
C THR A 121 18.67 -6.34 4.68
N LEU A 122 19.67 -6.07 5.51
CA LEU A 122 20.63 -4.98 5.36
C LEU A 122 21.73 -5.32 4.35
N ILE A 123 21.69 -6.50 3.72
CA ILE A 123 22.80 -6.99 2.87
C ILE A 123 22.29 -7.73 1.62
N GLN A 124 21.23 -7.25 0.97
CA GLN A 124 20.89 -7.72 -0.39
C GLN A 124 20.92 -6.65 -1.47
N ASP A 125 20.95 -5.37 -1.11
CA ASP A 125 21.05 -4.29 -2.10
C ASP A 125 22.48 -3.77 -2.25
N LYS A 126 22.95 -3.72 -3.51
CA LYS A 126 24.22 -3.11 -3.94
C LYS A 126 24.28 -1.60 -3.65
N THR A 127 23.18 -0.99 -3.22
CA THR A 127 23.08 0.43 -2.87
C THR A 127 23.01 0.59 -1.36
N CYS A 128 24.18 0.77 -0.78
CA CYS A 128 24.44 1.02 0.64
C CYS A 128 23.82 2.32 1.21
N SER A 129 22.89 2.96 0.50
CA SER A 129 22.23 4.19 0.93
C SER A 129 20.90 3.85 1.58
N SER A 130 20.91 3.73 2.91
CA SER A 130 19.67 3.73 3.70
C SER A 130 18.88 5.02 3.42
N TRP A 131 17.55 4.96 3.58
CA TRP A 131 16.63 6.08 3.38
C TRP A 131 16.97 7.35 4.18
N ALA A 132 17.73 7.21 5.26
CA ALA A 132 18.19 8.31 6.11
C ALA A 132 19.71 8.55 6.03
N SER A 133 20.46 7.86 5.15
CA SER A 133 21.92 7.95 5.10
C SER A 133 22.42 9.32 4.65
N SER A 134 21.67 9.99 3.76
CA SER A 134 21.99 11.32 3.22
C SER A 134 21.62 12.49 4.13
N LEU A 135 21.09 12.19 5.33
CA LEU A 135 20.54 13.19 6.22
C LEU A 135 21.65 14.11 6.75
N PRO A 136 21.45 15.45 6.75
CA PRO A 136 22.36 16.35 7.46
C PRO A 136 22.49 15.96 8.95
N VAL A 137 23.71 15.99 9.48
CA VAL A 137 24.01 15.62 10.88
C VAL A 137 23.24 16.48 11.88
N ASP A 138 23.12 17.78 11.61
CA ASP A 138 22.33 18.75 12.38
C ASP A 138 20.83 18.42 12.38
N VAL A 139 20.29 18.01 11.23
CA VAL A 139 18.90 17.54 11.13
C VAL A 139 18.71 16.25 11.92
N TYR A 140 19.63 15.29 11.80
CA TYR A 140 19.59 14.04 12.56
C TYR A 140 19.56 14.30 14.07
N PHE A 141 20.48 15.11 14.59
CA PHE A 141 20.53 15.43 16.02
C PHE A 141 19.27 16.15 16.51
N ARG A 142 18.69 17.04 15.71
CA ARG A 142 17.42 17.71 16.07
C ARG A 142 16.26 16.73 16.19
N LEU A 143 16.11 15.83 15.22
CA LEU A 143 15.06 14.82 15.25
C LEU A 143 15.24 13.86 16.42
N LEU A 144 16.47 13.40 16.64
CA LEU A 144 16.79 12.51 17.77
C LEU A 144 16.50 13.19 19.11
N LYS A 145 16.97 14.42 19.30
CA LYS A 145 16.71 15.20 20.52
C LYS A 145 15.21 15.36 20.77
N LYS A 146 14.43 15.76 19.75
CA LYS A 146 12.97 15.86 19.87
C LYS A 146 12.30 14.53 20.22
N GLY A 147 12.86 13.42 19.74
CA GLY A 147 12.42 12.07 20.10
C GLY A 147 12.71 11.75 21.56
N CYS A 148 13.96 11.96 22.01
CA CYS A 148 14.38 11.76 23.39
C CYS A 148 13.59 12.63 24.37
N ASP A 149 13.43 13.93 24.06
CA ASP A 149 12.66 14.87 24.87
C ASP A 149 11.20 14.42 25.06
N ARG A 150 10.63 13.71 24.06
CA ARG A 150 9.24 13.24 24.09
C ARG A 150 9.07 11.89 24.77
N PHE A 151 9.98 10.95 24.54
CA PHE A 151 9.79 9.55 24.94
C PHE A 151 10.69 9.10 26.09
N GLY A 152 11.69 9.91 26.47
CA GLY A 152 12.76 9.51 27.39
C GLY A 152 13.88 8.75 26.67
N GLU A 153 15.13 9.05 26.99
CA GLU A 153 16.31 8.45 26.35
C GLU A 153 16.36 6.93 26.56
N GLU A 154 16.04 6.47 27.78
CA GLU A 154 16.02 5.06 28.15
C GLU A 154 14.96 4.24 27.41
N ASN A 155 13.92 4.88 26.87
CA ASN A 155 12.79 4.21 26.22
C ASN A 155 12.98 4.03 24.71
N ILE A 156 14.03 4.61 24.11
CA ILE A 156 14.34 4.46 22.68
C ILE A 156 15.29 3.27 22.51
N SER A 157 14.72 2.07 22.57
CA SER A 157 15.47 0.83 22.35
C SER A 157 15.96 0.72 20.89
N VAL A 158 17.28 0.63 20.68
CA VAL A 158 17.90 0.59 19.33
C VAL A 158 18.05 -0.82 18.76
N ARG A 159 17.92 -1.87 19.58
CA ARG A 159 18.05 -3.29 19.17
C ARG A 159 16.72 -4.00 18.92
N GLY A 160 15.62 -3.28 18.99
CA GLY A 160 14.27 -3.75 18.69
C GLY A 160 13.44 -2.58 18.17
N ASN A 161 12.18 -2.80 17.83
CA ASN A 161 11.32 -1.69 17.40
C ASN A 161 9.83 -1.92 17.71
N ASP A 162 9.06 -0.84 17.68
CA ASP A 162 7.63 -0.87 18.00
C ASP A 162 6.81 -1.73 17.02
N MET A 163 7.25 -1.91 15.79
CA MET A 163 6.58 -2.82 14.84
C MET A 163 6.69 -4.27 15.29
N GLU A 164 7.87 -4.67 15.77
CA GLU A 164 8.10 -5.99 16.34
C GLU A 164 7.35 -6.16 17.66
N LYS A 165 7.36 -5.14 18.54
CA LYS A 165 6.54 -5.15 19.77
C LYS A 165 5.06 -5.36 19.42
N PHE A 166 4.54 -4.61 18.45
CA PHE A 166 3.16 -4.75 17.99
C PHE A 166 2.87 -6.15 17.42
N TYR A 167 3.80 -6.74 16.67
CA TYR A 167 3.68 -8.10 16.14
C TYR A 167 3.47 -9.13 17.26
N TYR A 168 4.23 -9.05 18.35
CA TYR A 168 4.08 -9.96 19.48
C TYR A 168 2.82 -9.68 20.30
N LEU A 169 2.53 -8.41 20.61
CA LEU A 169 1.33 -8.02 21.37
C LEU A 169 0.04 -8.47 20.67
N SER A 170 0.05 -8.48 19.34
CA SER A 170 -1.09 -8.89 18.52
C SER A 170 -1.15 -10.39 18.21
N GLY A 171 -0.30 -11.20 18.84
CA GLY A 171 -0.28 -12.65 18.67
C GLY A 171 0.18 -13.09 17.27
N GLY A 172 1.11 -12.36 16.67
CA GLY A 172 1.69 -12.63 15.36
C GLY A 172 2.21 -14.06 15.17
N PRO A 173 3.01 -14.62 16.10
CA PRO A 173 3.49 -16.00 16.01
C PRO A 173 2.41 -17.07 16.19
N LEU A 174 1.23 -16.71 16.71
CA LEU A 174 0.21 -17.65 17.14
C LEU A 174 -0.75 -18.02 16.00
N GLY A 175 -1.55 -19.06 16.19
CA GLY A 175 -2.68 -19.40 15.31
C GLY A 175 -3.84 -18.40 15.46
N THR A 176 -4.80 -18.40 14.53
CA THR A 176 -5.85 -17.37 14.47
C THR A 176 -6.67 -17.24 15.75
N SER A 177 -7.18 -18.35 16.28
CA SER A 177 -8.00 -18.36 17.51
C SER A 177 -7.24 -17.79 18.70
N GLN A 178 -5.96 -18.14 18.83
CA GLN A 178 -5.07 -17.64 19.86
C GLN A 178 -4.73 -16.16 19.67
N SER A 179 -4.48 -15.69 18.44
CA SER A 179 -4.19 -14.28 18.16
C SER A 179 -5.32 -13.36 18.63
N ARG A 180 -6.58 -13.76 18.46
CA ARG A 180 -7.73 -12.95 18.92
C ARG A 180 -7.72 -12.76 20.44
N VAL A 181 -7.44 -13.82 21.19
CA VAL A 181 -7.35 -13.78 22.65
C VAL A 181 -6.16 -12.92 23.08
N GLU A 182 -5.02 -13.07 22.40
CA GLU A 182 -3.80 -12.32 22.73
C GLU A 182 -3.97 -10.81 22.50
N ILE A 183 -4.64 -10.40 21.40
CA ILE A 183 -4.97 -8.98 21.14
C ILE A 183 -5.83 -8.41 22.27
N GLN A 184 -6.85 -9.15 22.72
CA GLN A 184 -7.74 -8.68 23.79
C GLN A 184 -6.99 -8.56 25.13
N LYS A 185 -6.15 -9.55 25.45
CA LYS A 185 -5.33 -9.56 26.65
C LYS A 185 -4.34 -8.38 26.70
N ASN A 186 -3.73 -8.05 25.56
CA ASN A 186 -2.69 -7.02 25.46
C ASN A 186 -3.23 -5.67 24.95
N MET A 187 -4.55 -5.47 24.96
CA MET A 187 -5.18 -4.30 24.35
C MET A 187 -4.69 -2.98 24.97
N ASP A 188 -4.46 -2.94 26.27
CA ASP A 188 -3.99 -1.72 26.95
C ASP A 188 -2.56 -1.35 26.53
N GLU A 189 -1.67 -2.33 26.38
CA GLU A 189 -0.32 -2.10 25.85
C GLU A 189 -0.34 -1.67 24.37
N ILE A 190 -1.28 -2.20 23.58
CA ILE A 190 -1.48 -1.79 22.18
C ILE A 190 -1.98 -0.33 22.13
N LYS A 191 -2.93 0.04 22.98
CA LYS A 191 -3.42 1.42 23.11
C LYS A 191 -2.31 2.37 23.53
N GLU A 192 -1.47 1.99 24.48
CA GLU A 192 -0.30 2.77 24.87
C GLU A 192 0.69 2.93 23.72
N LEU A 193 0.95 1.86 22.95
CA LEU A 193 1.85 1.89 21.81
C LEU A 193 1.35 2.84 20.70
N ILE A 194 0.06 2.76 20.34
CA ILE A 194 -0.53 3.62 19.31
C ILE A 194 -0.77 5.04 19.81
N GLY A 195 -1.23 5.17 21.06
CA GLY A 195 -1.62 6.42 21.70
C GLY A 195 -0.43 7.26 22.15
N GLU A 196 0.33 6.75 23.11
CA GLU A 196 1.42 7.49 23.77
C GLU A 196 2.68 7.51 22.90
N HIS A 197 3.08 6.35 22.39
CA HIS A 197 4.27 6.22 21.53
C HIS A 197 4.03 6.63 20.07
N LYS A 198 2.78 7.00 19.73
CA LYS A 198 2.34 7.39 18.38
C LYS A 198 2.73 6.36 17.32
N PHE A 199 2.71 5.07 17.66
CA PHE A 199 3.17 4.02 16.76
C PHE A 199 2.38 4.00 15.46
N VAL A 200 3.10 4.25 14.37
CA VAL A 200 2.57 4.16 13.01
C VAL A 200 3.65 3.55 12.11
N PRO A 201 3.32 2.50 11.33
CA PRO A 201 4.23 1.93 10.35
C PRO A 201 4.63 2.96 9.29
N PHE A 202 5.83 2.83 8.72
CA PHE A 202 6.18 3.61 7.53
C PHE A 202 5.28 3.21 6.37
N PRO A 203 4.90 4.16 5.48
CA PRO A 203 3.91 3.92 4.43
C PRO A 203 4.33 2.76 3.49
N PRO A 204 3.39 2.14 2.76
CA PRO A 204 3.72 1.20 1.71
C PRO A 204 4.36 1.95 0.52
N LYS A 205 5.21 1.27 -0.25
CA LYS A 205 5.77 1.86 -1.46
C LYS A 205 4.65 2.11 -2.49
N PRO A 206 4.51 3.34 -3.02
CA PRO A 206 3.51 3.63 -4.03
C PRO A 206 3.70 2.80 -5.29
N GLY A 207 2.61 2.27 -5.85
CA GLY A 207 2.60 1.66 -7.18
C GLY A 207 3.02 0.18 -7.25
N ILE A 208 3.30 -0.48 -6.13
CA ILE A 208 3.50 -1.94 -6.14
C ILE A 208 2.14 -2.62 -6.39
N ARG A 209 1.99 -3.22 -7.57
CA ARG A 209 0.81 -4.05 -7.91
C ARG A 209 0.97 -5.51 -7.47
N ASN A 210 2.21 -5.99 -7.34
CA ASN A 210 2.49 -7.37 -6.96
C ASN A 210 2.95 -7.43 -5.48
N PRO A 211 2.12 -7.93 -4.55
CA PRO A 211 2.48 -8.03 -3.14
C PRO A 211 3.55 -9.10 -2.83
N TYR A 212 3.91 -9.92 -3.82
CA TYR A 212 4.87 -11.02 -3.68
C TYR A 212 6.30 -10.68 -4.11
N LEU A 213 6.54 -9.46 -4.64
CA LEU A 213 7.89 -9.05 -4.99
C LEU A 213 8.54 -8.36 -3.78
N PRO A 214 9.68 -8.86 -3.26
CA PRO A 214 10.43 -8.19 -2.20
C PRO A 214 10.76 -6.77 -2.63
N CYS A 215 10.39 -5.79 -1.82
CA CYS A 215 10.70 -4.40 -2.12
C CYS A 215 12.12 -4.07 -1.63
N ASP A 216 12.91 -3.41 -2.48
CA ASP A 216 14.17 -2.77 -2.10
C ASP A 216 13.94 -1.82 -0.90
N ILE A 217 14.53 -2.20 0.23
CA ILE A 217 14.36 -1.59 1.56
C ILE A 217 15.19 -0.30 1.68
N SER A 218 16.11 -0.04 0.75
CA SER A 218 16.94 1.18 0.72
C SER A 218 16.11 2.47 0.74
N ASN A 219 14.88 2.41 0.24
CA ASN A 219 13.97 3.55 0.13
C ASN A 219 13.19 3.85 1.43
N GLY A 220 13.32 3.01 2.46
CA GLY A 220 12.73 3.22 3.79
C GLY A 220 11.25 2.89 3.91
N TYR A 221 10.55 2.60 2.81
CA TYR A 221 9.16 2.15 2.84
C TYR A 221 9.04 0.78 3.53
N THR A 222 7.91 0.54 4.19
CA THR A 222 7.64 -0.78 4.79
C THR A 222 7.33 -1.78 3.67
N ASP A 223 8.00 -2.93 3.71
CA ASP A 223 7.77 -4.05 2.79
C ASP A 223 6.34 -4.58 2.90
N VAL A 224 5.77 -5.09 1.81
CA VAL A 224 4.40 -5.59 1.74
C VAL A 224 4.19 -6.76 2.71
N LEU A 225 5.19 -7.62 2.89
CA LEU A 225 5.12 -8.71 3.87
C LEU A 225 5.04 -8.18 5.30
N LYS A 226 5.75 -7.10 5.61
CA LYS A 226 5.68 -6.44 6.93
C LYS A 226 4.34 -5.77 7.16
N TRP A 227 3.63 -5.34 6.11
CA TRP A 227 2.27 -4.83 6.25
C TRP A 227 1.26 -5.87 6.73
N ASN A 228 1.53 -7.17 6.57
CA ASN A 228 0.69 -8.21 7.18
C ASN A 228 0.70 -8.15 8.72
N ILE A 229 1.77 -7.63 9.33
CA ILE A 229 1.86 -7.41 10.78
C ILE A 229 0.78 -6.40 11.24
N ILE A 230 0.43 -5.43 10.40
CA ILE A 230 -0.61 -4.42 10.68
C ILE A 230 -1.99 -4.92 10.25
N ALA A 231 -2.08 -5.51 9.06
CA ALA A 231 -3.34 -5.92 8.47
C ALA A 231 -3.99 -7.09 9.22
N ARG A 232 -3.21 -8.08 9.68
CA ARG A 232 -3.75 -9.27 10.34
C ARG A 232 -4.47 -8.94 11.66
N PRO A 233 -3.92 -8.13 12.58
CA PRO A 233 -4.65 -7.73 13.79
C PRO A 233 -5.95 -6.97 13.49
N ILE A 234 -5.96 -6.11 12.46
CA ILE A 234 -7.18 -5.40 12.02
C ILE A 234 -8.28 -6.38 11.59
N GLN A 235 -7.92 -7.48 10.91
CA GLN A 235 -8.91 -8.50 10.50
C GLN A 235 -9.64 -9.13 11.70
N PHE A 236 -8.97 -9.21 12.85
CA PHE A 236 -9.52 -9.78 14.09
C PHE A 236 -10.18 -8.74 14.99
N CYS A 237 -9.68 -7.50 15.01
CA CYS A 237 -10.15 -6.39 15.84
C CYS A 237 -10.15 -5.09 15.03
N LEU A 238 -11.32 -4.71 14.50
CA LEU A 238 -11.47 -3.50 13.68
C LEU A 238 -11.33 -2.21 14.48
N GLU A 239 -11.57 -2.26 15.80
CA GLU A 239 -11.44 -1.11 16.71
C GLU A 239 -10.01 -0.52 16.70
N LEU A 240 -9.00 -1.32 16.36
CA LEU A 240 -7.62 -0.83 16.17
C LEU A 240 -7.54 0.30 15.12
N VAL A 241 -8.41 0.28 14.11
CA VAL A 241 -8.49 1.36 13.11
C VAL A 241 -8.90 2.69 13.75
N ASN A 242 -9.83 2.65 14.72
CA ASN A 242 -10.27 3.86 15.41
C ASN A 242 -9.15 4.41 16.28
N LEU A 243 -8.40 3.54 16.98
CA LEU A 243 -7.22 3.97 17.76
C LEU A 243 -6.21 4.72 16.89
N TRP A 244 -5.90 4.22 15.69
CA TRP A 244 -5.00 4.94 14.78
C TRP A 244 -5.59 6.25 14.27
N LYS A 245 -6.87 6.28 13.90
CA LYS A 245 -7.54 7.50 13.43
C LYS A 245 -7.60 8.58 14.51
N GLU A 246 -7.91 8.22 15.75
CA GLU A 246 -7.91 9.12 16.91
C GLU A 246 -6.51 9.72 17.18
N ASN A 247 -5.46 9.00 16.80
CA ASN A 247 -4.07 9.44 16.89
C ASN A 247 -3.55 10.15 15.62
N GLY A 248 -4.43 10.47 14.67
CA GLY A 248 -4.13 11.25 13.47
C GLY A 248 -3.55 10.44 12.30
N TYR A 249 -3.61 9.12 12.35
CA TYR A 249 -3.28 8.25 11.21
C TYR A 249 -4.56 7.84 10.48
N HIS A 250 -5.06 8.73 9.62
CA HIS A 250 -6.33 8.56 8.93
C HIS A 250 -6.22 7.66 7.69
N GLU A 251 -5.01 7.52 7.15
CA GLU A 251 -4.70 6.78 5.93
C GLU A 251 -4.61 5.27 6.16
N VAL A 252 -4.63 4.79 7.42
CA VAL A 252 -4.49 3.37 7.78
C VAL A 252 -5.42 2.46 6.97
N VAL A 253 -6.66 2.89 6.78
CA VAL A 253 -7.67 2.14 6.02
C VAL A 253 -7.29 2.07 4.54
N ALA A 254 -6.88 3.19 3.96
CA ALA A 254 -6.49 3.26 2.55
C ALA A 254 -5.21 2.45 2.27
N GLU A 255 -4.22 2.53 3.16
CA GLU A 255 -2.93 1.83 3.01
C GLU A 255 -3.04 0.33 3.24
N THR A 256 -3.94 -0.12 4.12
CA THR A 256 -4.14 -1.54 4.43
C THR A 256 -5.30 -2.17 3.66
N ASN A 257 -6.03 -1.40 2.86
CA ASN A 257 -7.30 -1.81 2.23
C ASN A 257 -7.23 -3.18 1.55
N ASP A 258 -6.26 -3.32 0.64
CA ASP A 258 -6.16 -4.52 -0.18
C ASP A 258 -5.79 -5.74 0.66
N ILE A 259 -4.88 -5.58 1.62
CA ILE A 259 -4.36 -6.68 2.43
C ILE A 259 -5.40 -7.12 3.48
N VAL A 260 -6.12 -6.18 4.10
CA VAL A 260 -7.15 -6.48 5.11
C VAL A 260 -8.33 -7.21 4.49
N ILE A 261 -8.84 -6.76 3.35
CA ILE A 261 -10.00 -7.42 2.72
C ILE A 261 -9.60 -8.80 2.19
N ARG A 262 -8.46 -8.94 1.48
CA ARG A 262 -7.99 -10.24 1.01
C ARG A 262 -7.74 -11.21 2.16
N GLY A 263 -7.08 -10.77 3.22
CA GLY A 263 -6.84 -11.59 4.40
C GLY A 263 -8.14 -11.98 5.11
N SER A 264 -9.13 -11.09 5.16
CA SER A 264 -10.46 -11.41 5.70
C SER A 264 -11.17 -12.49 4.88
N LEU A 265 -11.11 -12.41 3.55
CA LEU A 265 -11.66 -13.45 2.68
C LEU A 265 -10.90 -14.78 2.86
N LEU A 266 -9.57 -14.78 2.83
CA LEU A 266 -8.77 -15.98 3.09
C LEU A 266 -9.12 -16.62 4.43
N PHE A 267 -9.33 -15.80 5.45
CA PHE A 267 -9.70 -16.29 6.76
C PHE A 267 -11.10 -16.93 6.76
N LEU A 268 -12.09 -16.33 6.11
CA LEU A 268 -13.43 -16.91 5.99
C LEU A 268 -13.44 -18.26 5.25
N TYR A 269 -12.60 -18.40 4.23
CA TYR A 269 -12.52 -19.58 3.35
C TYR A 269 -11.39 -20.56 3.74
N ARG A 270 -10.81 -20.42 4.95
CA ARG A 270 -9.75 -21.31 5.43
C ARG A 270 -10.26 -22.74 5.63
N GLN A 271 -9.43 -23.69 5.19
CA GLN A 271 -9.63 -25.14 5.27
C GLN A 271 -9.28 -25.67 6.66
N GLU A 272 -10.03 -25.32 7.71
CA GLU A 272 -9.91 -26.11 8.94
C GLU A 272 -10.60 -27.48 8.78
N TYR A 273 -11.49 -27.62 7.78
CA TYR A 273 -12.14 -28.88 7.37
C TYR A 273 -12.35 -28.86 5.84
N GLU A 274 -12.20 -30.01 5.18
CA GLU A 274 -12.30 -30.15 3.70
C GLU A 274 -13.66 -29.68 3.12
N GLU A 275 -14.68 -29.53 3.97
CA GLU A 275 -16.05 -29.18 3.58
C GLU A 275 -16.48 -27.77 4.02
N TRP A 276 -15.64 -27.00 4.73
CA TRP A 276 -16.05 -25.67 5.21
C TRP A 276 -16.13 -24.66 4.06
N VAL A 277 -17.34 -24.12 3.86
CA VAL A 277 -17.64 -23.05 2.90
C VAL A 277 -18.55 -22.04 3.60
N PRO A 278 -18.13 -20.77 3.74
CA PRO A 278 -18.95 -19.76 4.38
C PRO A 278 -20.21 -19.49 3.55
N GLU A 279 -21.33 -19.26 4.23
CA GLU A 279 -22.58 -18.86 3.59
C GLU A 279 -22.47 -17.43 3.02
N LEU A 280 -23.24 -17.14 1.98
CA LEU A 280 -23.33 -15.80 1.37
C LEU A 280 -23.53 -14.70 2.42
N LYS A 281 -24.42 -14.95 3.40
CA LYS A 281 -24.70 -14.01 4.49
C LYS A 281 -23.46 -13.68 5.31
N GLN A 282 -22.64 -14.67 5.65
CA GLN A 282 -21.42 -14.48 6.45
C GLN A 282 -20.37 -13.66 5.68
N VAL A 283 -20.25 -13.90 4.37
CA VAL A 283 -19.34 -13.13 3.51
C VAL A 283 -19.82 -11.67 3.40
N VAL A 284 -21.12 -11.46 3.18
CA VAL A 284 -21.73 -10.12 3.12
C VAL A 284 -21.58 -9.37 4.44
N GLU A 285 -21.86 -10.01 5.57
CA GLU A 285 -21.70 -9.42 6.91
C GLU A 285 -20.25 -8.98 7.13
N LYS A 286 -19.27 -9.87 6.90
CA LYS A 286 -17.86 -9.52 7.09
C LYS A 286 -17.40 -8.36 6.20
N LEU A 287 -17.81 -8.34 4.94
CA LEU A 287 -17.45 -7.26 4.01
C LEU A 287 -18.16 -5.94 4.37
N SER A 288 -19.41 -6.00 4.83
CA SER A 288 -20.17 -4.84 5.30
C SER A 288 -19.58 -4.26 6.58
N ASP A 289 -19.13 -5.11 7.51
CA ASP A 289 -18.40 -4.69 8.70
C ASP A 289 -17.14 -3.92 8.33
N LEU A 290 -16.34 -4.43 7.38
CA LEU A 290 -15.17 -3.71 6.87
C LEU A 290 -15.56 -2.35 6.24
N GLN A 291 -16.63 -2.31 5.44
CA GLN A 291 -17.11 -1.04 4.86
C GLN A 291 -17.49 -0.01 5.92
N SER A 292 -18.07 -0.44 7.05
CA SER A 292 -18.42 0.47 8.15
C SER A 292 -17.21 1.22 8.74
N TYR A 293 -16.00 0.65 8.64
CA TYR A 293 -14.74 1.30 9.05
C TYR A 293 -14.06 2.10 7.93
N GLY A 294 -14.65 2.09 6.72
CA GLY A 294 -14.20 2.84 5.56
C GLY A 294 -13.40 2.02 4.53
N PHE A 295 -13.24 0.71 4.74
CA PHE A 295 -12.61 -0.17 3.74
C PHE A 295 -13.48 -0.25 2.49
N LYS A 296 -12.86 -0.36 1.31
CA LYS A 296 -13.55 -0.32 0.02
C LYS A 296 -13.19 -1.53 -0.82
N LEU A 297 -14.24 -2.22 -1.27
CA LEU A 297 -14.15 -3.26 -2.29
C LEU A 297 -14.00 -2.60 -3.66
N THR A 298 -12.75 -2.25 -4.01
CA THR A 298 -12.41 -1.59 -5.28
C THR A 298 -12.51 -2.58 -6.45
N ASP A 299 -12.64 -2.06 -7.67
CA ASP A 299 -12.66 -2.88 -8.89
C ASP A 299 -11.45 -3.82 -8.95
N LYS A 300 -10.25 -3.26 -8.74
CA LYS A 300 -9.00 -4.01 -8.68
C LYS A 300 -9.09 -5.18 -7.70
N LEU A 301 -9.63 -4.93 -6.50
CA LEU A 301 -9.72 -5.93 -5.44
C LEU A 301 -10.73 -7.03 -5.76
N VAL A 302 -11.85 -6.69 -6.39
CA VAL A 302 -12.84 -7.68 -6.86
C VAL A 302 -12.17 -8.69 -7.79
N GLY A 303 -11.37 -8.22 -8.77
CA GLY A 303 -10.60 -9.11 -9.64
C GLY A 303 -9.49 -9.89 -8.90
N ASP A 304 -8.79 -9.24 -7.96
CA ASP A 304 -7.74 -9.89 -7.18
C ASP A 304 -8.27 -10.97 -6.23
N ALA A 305 -9.47 -10.80 -5.71
CA ALA A 305 -10.12 -11.78 -4.83
C ALA A 305 -10.47 -13.07 -5.57
N LEU A 306 -10.91 -13.00 -6.83
CA LEU A 306 -11.16 -14.21 -7.63
C LEU A 306 -9.89 -15.00 -7.86
N ARG A 307 -8.80 -14.33 -8.23
CA ARG A 307 -7.48 -14.97 -8.40
C ARG A 307 -6.98 -15.64 -7.14
N LEU A 308 -7.31 -15.06 -5.98
CA LEU A 308 -6.94 -15.64 -4.69
C LEU A 308 -7.54 -17.03 -4.47
N PHE A 309 -8.68 -17.31 -5.11
CA PHE A 309 -9.39 -18.58 -5.04
C PHE A 309 -9.42 -19.32 -6.37
N GLU A 310 -8.55 -18.99 -7.32
CA GLU A 310 -8.56 -19.45 -8.72
C GLU A 310 -8.80 -20.97 -8.85
N ASN A 311 -8.04 -21.77 -8.10
CA ASN A 311 -8.14 -23.24 -8.10
C ASN A 311 -9.38 -23.81 -7.38
N ARG A 312 -10.22 -22.96 -6.78
CA ARG A 312 -11.37 -23.33 -5.94
C ARG A 312 -12.65 -22.60 -6.35
N LEU A 313 -12.67 -21.83 -7.44
CA LEU A 313 -13.84 -21.00 -7.80
C LEU A 313 -15.09 -21.84 -8.07
N ASP A 314 -14.94 -22.96 -8.79
CA ASP A 314 -16.06 -23.89 -9.04
C ASP A 314 -16.28 -24.88 -7.88
N PHE A 315 -15.34 -24.98 -6.93
CA PHE A 315 -15.53 -25.80 -5.74
C PHE A 315 -16.60 -25.18 -4.84
N ALA A 316 -17.67 -25.93 -4.60
CA ALA A 316 -18.75 -25.58 -3.67
C ALA A 316 -19.31 -24.15 -3.85
N ASN A 317 -19.39 -23.68 -5.10
CA ASN A 317 -19.93 -22.36 -5.47
C ASN A 317 -19.23 -21.17 -4.79
N ILE A 318 -17.94 -21.29 -4.46
CA ILE A 318 -17.15 -20.19 -3.87
C ILE A 318 -17.18 -18.96 -4.78
N GLY A 319 -16.92 -19.14 -6.08
CA GLY A 319 -16.89 -18.04 -7.03
C GLY A 319 -18.25 -17.34 -7.17
N GLU A 320 -19.35 -18.10 -7.20
CA GLU A 320 -20.72 -17.55 -7.24
C GLU A 320 -21.04 -16.76 -5.99
N THR A 321 -20.72 -17.33 -4.82
CA THR A 321 -20.91 -16.68 -3.52
C THR A 321 -20.14 -15.36 -3.43
N LEU A 322 -18.90 -15.34 -3.91
CA LEU A 322 -18.07 -14.12 -3.94
C LEU A 322 -18.69 -13.05 -4.84
N VAL A 323 -19.05 -13.40 -6.08
CA VAL A 323 -19.63 -12.44 -7.03
C VAL A 323 -20.96 -11.87 -6.49
N GLU A 324 -21.81 -12.72 -5.92
CA GLU A 324 -23.08 -12.29 -5.33
C GLU A 324 -22.86 -11.41 -4.09
N ALA A 325 -21.93 -11.78 -3.21
CA ALA A 325 -21.58 -10.96 -2.04
C ALA A 325 -21.07 -9.58 -2.47
N PHE A 326 -20.21 -9.53 -3.50
CA PHE A 326 -19.68 -8.28 -4.03
C PHE A 326 -20.78 -7.39 -4.63
N ALA A 327 -21.76 -7.99 -5.32
CA ALA A 327 -22.92 -7.28 -5.87
C ALA A 327 -23.77 -6.64 -4.76
N ILE A 328 -24.08 -7.41 -3.71
CA ILE A 328 -24.85 -6.94 -2.55
C ILE A 328 -24.11 -5.80 -1.84
N VAL A 329 -22.84 -6.01 -1.51
CA VAL A 329 -22.00 -5.05 -0.75
C VAL A 329 -21.74 -3.76 -1.53
N ARG A 330 -21.65 -3.83 -2.87
CA ARG A 330 -21.50 -2.65 -3.73
C ARG A 330 -22.83 -2.03 -4.16
N LYS A 331 -23.97 -2.67 -3.84
CA LYS A 331 -25.30 -2.29 -4.32
C LYS A 331 -25.35 -2.17 -5.85
N GLN A 332 -24.73 -3.13 -6.54
CA GLN A 332 -24.66 -3.21 -7.99
C GLN A 332 -25.30 -4.50 -8.48
N LEU A 333 -25.64 -4.57 -9.78
CA LEU A 333 -26.13 -5.81 -10.37
C LEU A 333 -24.99 -6.83 -10.47
N LYS A 334 -25.34 -8.12 -10.39
CA LYS A 334 -24.39 -9.23 -10.57
C LYS A 334 -23.64 -9.13 -11.90
N GLU A 335 -24.34 -8.79 -12.98
CA GLU A 335 -23.75 -8.58 -14.31
C GLU A 335 -22.68 -7.47 -14.30
N ASP A 336 -22.91 -6.37 -13.59
CA ASP A 336 -21.93 -5.28 -13.48
C ASP A 336 -20.65 -5.74 -12.79
N ILE A 337 -20.80 -6.54 -11.72
CA ILE A 337 -19.66 -7.14 -11.01
C ILE A 337 -18.89 -8.08 -11.93
N LEU A 338 -19.57 -8.95 -12.68
CA LEU A 338 -18.92 -9.85 -13.63
C LEU A 338 -18.12 -9.08 -14.70
N ILE A 339 -18.66 -7.97 -15.21
CA ILE A 339 -17.95 -7.10 -16.16
C ILE A 339 -16.72 -6.44 -15.50
N ILE A 340 -16.83 -6.01 -14.24
CA ILE A 340 -15.70 -5.48 -13.47
C ILE A 340 -14.61 -6.54 -13.29
N CYS A 341 -15.00 -7.75 -12.89
CA CYS A 341 -14.09 -8.90 -12.77
C CYS A 341 -13.35 -9.15 -14.10
N LEU A 342 -14.10 -9.25 -15.21
CA LEU A 342 -13.54 -9.46 -16.54
C LEU A 342 -12.55 -8.35 -16.92
N THR A 343 -12.95 -7.09 -16.73
CA THR A 343 -12.12 -5.92 -17.03
C THR A 343 -10.79 -6.00 -16.27
N GLU A 344 -10.86 -6.26 -14.96
CA GLU A 344 -9.67 -6.31 -14.13
C GLU A 344 -8.79 -7.53 -14.39
N LEU A 345 -9.36 -8.71 -14.67
CA LEU A 345 -8.58 -9.90 -15.04
C LEU A 345 -7.84 -9.72 -16.37
N LEU A 346 -8.43 -8.98 -17.33
CA LEU A 346 -7.82 -8.68 -18.62
C LEU A 346 -6.83 -7.51 -18.59
N HIS A 347 -6.67 -6.82 -17.46
CA HIS A 347 -5.86 -5.61 -17.38
C HIS A 347 -4.43 -5.83 -17.94
N PRO A 348 -3.97 -4.99 -18.90
CA PRO A 348 -2.68 -5.16 -19.60
C PRO A 348 -1.45 -5.35 -18.73
N LYS A 349 -1.33 -4.54 -17.66
CA LYS A 349 -0.22 -4.56 -16.72
C LYS A 349 -0.26 -5.71 -15.70
N ARG A 350 -1.24 -6.62 -15.75
CA ARG A 350 -1.27 -7.80 -14.86
C ARG A 350 -0.53 -8.96 -15.52
N HIS A 351 0.34 -9.62 -14.76
CA HIS A 351 0.85 -10.93 -15.13
C HIS A 351 -0.18 -11.99 -14.71
N VAL A 352 -0.53 -12.86 -15.64
CA VAL A 352 -1.52 -13.93 -15.48
C VAL A 352 -0.81 -15.24 -15.79
N GLU A 353 -0.59 -16.05 -14.77
CA GLU A 353 0.09 -17.36 -14.89
C GLU A 353 -0.91 -18.51 -15.05
N GLN A 354 -2.14 -18.33 -14.52
CA GLN A 354 -3.26 -19.27 -14.56
C GLN A 354 -4.50 -18.55 -15.08
N TYR A 355 -5.41 -19.29 -15.73
CA TYR A 355 -6.54 -18.72 -16.46
C TYR A 355 -7.91 -19.15 -15.92
N ASP A 356 -7.96 -19.95 -14.85
CA ASP A 356 -9.21 -20.54 -14.35
C ASP A 356 -10.17 -19.45 -13.85
N SER A 357 -9.65 -18.34 -13.31
CA SER A 357 -10.48 -17.19 -12.92
C SER A 357 -11.12 -16.49 -14.11
N LEU A 358 -10.41 -16.45 -15.23
CA LEU A 358 -10.88 -15.81 -16.45
C LEU A 358 -11.92 -16.69 -17.16
N ASP A 359 -11.67 -18.00 -17.25
CA ASP A 359 -12.62 -19.00 -17.75
C ASP A 359 -13.90 -19.03 -16.90
N PHE A 360 -13.76 -18.97 -15.57
CA PHE A 360 -14.87 -18.88 -14.63
C PHE A 360 -15.79 -17.68 -14.95
N ILE A 361 -15.21 -16.50 -15.18
CA ILE A 361 -15.99 -15.29 -15.47
C ILE A 361 -16.61 -15.32 -16.87
N ILE A 362 -15.84 -15.72 -17.88
CA ILE A 362 -16.31 -15.72 -19.26
C ILE A 362 -17.51 -16.64 -19.45
N SER A 363 -17.52 -17.81 -18.79
CA SER A 363 -18.65 -18.74 -18.83
C SER A 363 -19.94 -18.20 -18.19
N ARG A 364 -19.87 -17.09 -17.46
CA ARG A 364 -20.99 -16.50 -16.70
C ARG A 364 -21.42 -15.13 -17.21
N VAL A 365 -20.69 -14.56 -18.16
CA VAL A 365 -21.01 -13.25 -18.77
C VAL A 365 -21.81 -13.46 -20.05
N ASN A 366 -22.83 -12.61 -20.25
CA ASN A 366 -23.62 -12.62 -21.48
C ASN A 366 -22.85 -11.96 -22.64
N LYS A 367 -22.78 -12.62 -23.80
CA LYS A 367 -22.04 -12.17 -24.99
C LYS A 367 -20.58 -11.82 -24.66
N PRO A 368 -19.78 -12.81 -24.23
CA PRO A 368 -18.44 -12.58 -23.70
C PRO A 368 -17.53 -11.83 -24.68
N GLU A 369 -17.70 -12.01 -25.99
CA GLU A 369 -16.91 -11.35 -27.04
C GLU A 369 -17.05 -9.83 -26.98
N ASP A 370 -18.28 -9.34 -26.93
CA ASP A 370 -18.57 -7.90 -26.88
C ASP A 370 -18.07 -7.29 -25.56
N LYS A 371 -18.13 -8.06 -24.46
CA LYS A 371 -17.65 -7.62 -23.14
C LYS A 371 -16.13 -7.61 -23.02
N ILE A 372 -15.44 -8.55 -23.68
CA ILE A 372 -13.98 -8.54 -23.79
C ILE A 372 -13.53 -7.29 -24.55
N LEU A 373 -14.14 -6.99 -25.69
CA LEU A 373 -13.82 -5.78 -26.46
C LEU A 373 -14.04 -4.51 -25.63
N TYR A 374 -15.18 -4.40 -24.96
CA TYR A 374 -15.47 -3.30 -24.05
C TYR A 374 -14.44 -3.14 -22.91
N ALA A 375 -13.94 -4.25 -22.35
CA ALA A 375 -12.88 -4.20 -21.34
C ALA A 375 -11.58 -3.61 -21.89
N PHE A 376 -11.22 -3.94 -23.13
CA PHE A 376 -10.01 -3.43 -23.78
C PHE A 376 -10.12 -1.96 -24.23
N GLU A 377 -11.32 -1.52 -24.63
CA GLU A 377 -11.60 -0.11 -24.91
C GLU A 377 -11.28 0.78 -23.70
N LYS A 378 -11.60 0.33 -22.47
CA LYS A 378 -11.25 1.06 -21.23
C LYS A 378 -9.74 1.27 -21.04
N TYR A 379 -8.92 0.45 -21.68
CA TYR A 379 -7.47 0.55 -21.64
C TYR A 379 -6.87 1.23 -22.88
N GLY A 380 -7.71 1.77 -23.78
CA GLY A 380 -7.28 2.53 -24.95
C GLY A 380 -6.99 1.67 -26.18
N TYR A 381 -7.41 0.40 -26.20
CA TYR A 381 -7.36 -0.44 -27.40
C TYR A 381 -8.69 -0.31 -28.15
N SER A 382 -8.66 0.27 -29.35
CA SER A 382 -9.87 0.61 -30.12
C SER A 382 -10.10 -0.24 -31.36
N THR A 383 -9.19 -1.17 -31.69
CA THR A 383 -9.30 -2.04 -32.87
C THR A 383 -9.35 -3.50 -32.48
N ASN A 384 -10.26 -4.26 -33.10
CA ASN A 384 -10.39 -5.70 -32.88
C ASN A 384 -9.07 -6.44 -33.16
N ASP A 385 -8.33 -6.01 -34.19
CA ASP A 385 -7.04 -6.60 -34.56
C ASP A 385 -5.99 -6.40 -33.46
N GLY A 386 -5.92 -5.21 -32.85
CA GLY A 386 -4.98 -4.92 -31.76
C GLY A 386 -5.31 -5.66 -30.47
N VAL A 387 -6.60 -5.87 -30.16
CA VAL A 387 -7.02 -6.71 -29.05
C VAL A 387 -6.67 -8.16 -29.31
N TYR A 388 -6.93 -8.66 -30.52
CA TYR A 388 -6.65 -10.03 -30.90
C TYR A 388 -5.15 -10.37 -30.87
N GLU A 389 -4.30 -9.51 -31.45
CA GLU A 389 -2.84 -9.68 -31.40
C GLU A 389 -2.33 -9.72 -29.95
N TYR A 390 -2.80 -8.81 -29.10
CA TYR A 390 -2.47 -8.82 -27.68
C TYR A 390 -2.92 -10.11 -26.98
N MET A 391 -4.11 -10.62 -27.31
CA MET A 391 -4.64 -11.84 -26.71
C MET A 391 -3.84 -13.07 -27.14
N LEU A 392 -3.44 -13.14 -28.42
CA LEU A 392 -2.56 -14.19 -28.91
C LEU A 392 -1.17 -14.14 -28.28
N GLU A 393 -0.59 -12.95 -28.18
CA GLU A 393 0.74 -12.75 -27.57
C GLU A 393 0.72 -13.16 -26.08
N LYS A 394 -0.32 -12.77 -25.36
CA LYS A 394 -0.37 -12.92 -23.90
C LYS A 394 -0.93 -14.26 -23.42
N PHE A 395 -1.91 -14.82 -24.13
CA PHE A 395 -2.63 -16.04 -23.73
C PHE A 395 -2.36 -17.22 -24.67
N GLY A 396 -1.76 -16.98 -25.84
CA GLY A 396 -1.51 -18.00 -26.85
C GLY A 396 -2.74 -18.36 -27.68
N ALA A 397 -2.51 -18.84 -28.90
CA ALA A 397 -3.56 -19.20 -29.87
C ALA A 397 -4.48 -20.35 -29.44
N ARG A 398 -4.11 -21.11 -28.41
CA ARG A 398 -4.90 -22.22 -27.86
C ARG A 398 -5.67 -21.85 -26.60
N SER A 399 -5.56 -20.62 -26.12
CA SER A 399 -6.37 -20.17 -24.98
C SER A 399 -7.83 -20.08 -25.39
N ARG A 400 -8.73 -20.63 -24.56
CA ARG A 400 -10.19 -20.51 -24.74
C ARG A 400 -10.60 -19.06 -24.90
N VAL A 401 -9.94 -18.16 -24.18
CA VAL A 401 -10.16 -16.71 -24.21
C VAL A 401 -9.87 -16.11 -25.59
N ALA A 402 -8.82 -16.58 -26.27
CA ALA A 402 -8.52 -16.17 -27.65
C ALA A 402 -9.49 -16.78 -28.67
N MET A 403 -10.02 -17.98 -28.38
CA MET A 403 -11.01 -18.65 -29.23
C MET A 403 -12.38 -17.95 -29.25
N TYR A 404 -12.83 -17.35 -28.15
CA TYR A 404 -14.09 -16.58 -28.13
C TYR A 404 -14.08 -15.42 -29.15
N LEU A 405 -12.94 -14.76 -29.37
CA LEU A 405 -12.82 -13.69 -30.36
C LEU A 405 -12.68 -14.20 -31.81
N TYR A 406 -12.38 -15.50 -32.01
CA TYR A 406 -12.17 -16.11 -33.32
C TYR A 406 -13.47 -16.52 -34.01
N ASP A 407 -14.53 -16.81 -33.25
CA ASP A 407 -15.80 -17.36 -33.77
C ASP A 407 -16.75 -16.31 -34.37
N LYS A 408 -16.34 -15.03 -34.45
CA LYS A 408 -17.05 -14.07 -35.32
C LYS A 408 -16.64 -14.33 -36.77
N PRO A 409 -17.59 -14.55 -37.70
CA PRO A 409 -17.28 -14.42 -39.11
C PRO A 409 -16.75 -12.99 -39.31
N LYS A 410 -15.50 -12.87 -39.80
CA LYS A 410 -14.97 -11.59 -40.28
C LYS A 410 -16.02 -11.02 -41.21
N TYR A 411 -16.61 -9.88 -40.85
CA TYR A 411 -17.72 -9.29 -41.59
C TYR A 411 -17.43 -9.32 -43.09
N THR A 412 -18.39 -9.85 -43.84
CA THR A 412 -18.60 -9.55 -45.25
C THR A 412 -18.54 -8.04 -45.42
N VAL A 413 -17.53 -7.61 -46.17
CA VAL A 413 -17.49 -6.30 -46.80
C VAL A 413 -18.57 -6.33 -47.88
N GLU A 414 -19.62 -5.52 -47.72
CA GLU A 414 -20.37 -4.96 -48.85
C GLU A 414 -20.19 -3.45 -48.85
#